data_AF-A0A2N7WJ35-F1
#
_entry.id   AF-A0A2N7WJ35-F1
#
_cell.length_a   1.000
_cell.length_b   1.000
_cell.length_c   1.000
_cell.angle_alpha   90.00
_cell.angle_beta   90.00
_cell.angle_gamma   90.00
#
_symmetry.space_group_name_H-M   'P 1'
#
loop_
_entity.id
_entity.type
_entity.pdbx_description
1 polymer ?
#
loop_
_entity_poly.entity_id
_entity_poly.type
_entity_poly.pdbx_seq_one_letter_code
_entity_poly.pdbx_strand_id
1 'polypeptide(L)' 'MNVMKENDTFVLSKSVEATVIGERRTLVLPVGTVVTVVLVFGDPNVPAAYEVEAFFPKEDVYALATVEARDVG' A
#
# COMPACT_ATOMS: atom_id res chain seq x y z
N MET A 1 10.52 -14.42 3.93
CA MET A 1 9.71 -13.23 3.62
C MET A 1 9.53 -12.49 4.94
N ASN A 2 9.92 -11.23 5.03
CA ASN A 2 9.64 -10.46 6.24
C ASN A 2 8.14 -10.12 6.23
N VAL A 3 7.44 -10.60 7.24
CA VAL A 3 6.02 -10.31 7.44
C VAL A 3 5.90 -8.88 7.94
N MET A 4 5.12 -8.05 7.24
CA MET A 4 4.90 -6.66 7.63
C MET A 4 3.76 -6.56 8.63
N LYS A 5 3.81 -5.54 9.49
CA LYS A 5 2.78 -5.19 10.46
C LYS A 5 2.21 -3.82 10.15
N GLU A 6 1.06 -3.51 10.75
CA GLU A 6 0.53 -2.15 10.72
C GLU A 6 1.58 -1.15 11.23
N ASN A 7 1.68 -0.02 10.54
CA ASN A 7 2.68 1.05 10.70
C ASN A 7 4.08 0.73 10.18
N ASP A 8 4.35 -0.48 9.67
CA ASP A 8 5.58 -0.72 8.91
C ASP A 8 5.53 0.02 7.58
N THR A 9 6.70 0.44 7.10
CA THR A 9 6.84 1.10 5.80
C THR A 9 7.69 0.27 4.86
N PHE A 10 7.37 0.31 3.57
CA PHE A 10 8.17 -0.30 2.52
C PHE A 10 8.03 0.45 1.20
N VAL A 11 8.86 0.09 0.23
CA VAL A 11 8.88 0.70 -1.10
C VAL A 11 8.18 -0.22 -2.10
N LEU A 12 7.24 0.31 -2.89
CA LEU A 12 6.54 -0.46 -3.92
C LEU A 12 7.52 -0.98 -4.99
N SER A 13 7.47 -2.29 -5.23
CA SER A 13 8.24 -3.00 -6.28
C SER A 13 7.58 -2.97 -7.66
N LYS A 14 6.28 -2.67 -7.72
CA LYS A 14 5.48 -2.51 -8.93
C LYS A 14 4.48 -1.36 -8.76
N SER A 15 3.99 -0.82 -9.87
CA SER A 15 2.92 0.17 -9.82
C SER A 15 1.61 -0.46 -9.34
N VAL A 16 0.83 0.26 -8.54
CA VAL A 16 -0.42 -0.24 -7.94
C VAL A 16 -1.52 0.80 -8.10
N GLU A 17 -2.73 0.35 -8.43
CA GLU A 17 -3.91 1.22 -8.43
C GLU A 17 -4.32 1.54 -6.99
N ALA A 18 -4.52 2.81 -6.70
CA ALA A 18 -4.89 3.32 -5.39
C ALA A 18 -6.11 4.22 -5.49
N THR A 19 -6.93 4.23 -4.45
CA THR A 19 -8.11 5.11 -4.32
C THR A 19 -7.75 6.31 -3.45
N VAL A 20 -8.01 7.51 -3.94
CA VAL A 20 -7.78 8.75 -3.18
C VAL A 20 -8.72 8.80 -1.97
N ILE A 21 -8.17 9.05 -0.79
CA ILE A 21 -8.94 9.10 0.46
C ILE A 21 -9.93 10.28 0.40
N GLY A 22 -11.19 9.99 0.69
CA GLY A 22 -12.27 10.99 0.65
C GLY A 22 -12.84 11.26 -0.74
N GLU A 23 -12.31 10.64 -1.78
CA GLU A 23 -12.76 10.81 -3.16
C GLU A 23 -13.13 9.46 -3.81
N ARG A 24 -13.96 9.49 -4.86
CA ARG A 24 -14.25 8.32 -5.71
C ARG A 24 -13.37 8.31 -6.96
N ARG A 25 -12.08 8.58 -6.77
CA ARG A 25 -11.09 8.69 -7.84
C ARG A 25 -9.95 7.73 -7.57
N THR A 26 -9.50 7.04 -8.61
CA THR A 26 -8.30 6.21 -8.56
C THR A 26 -7.13 6.87 -9.26
N LEU A 27 -5.94 6.54 -8.80
CA LEU A 27 -4.66 6.92 -9.39
C LEU A 27 -3.72 5.71 -9.38
N VAL A 28 -2.58 5.83 -10.04
CA VAL A 28 -1.55 4.79 -10.03
C VAL A 28 -0.37 5.27 -9.20
N LEU A 29 -0.10 4.59 -8.09
CA LEU A 29 1.12 4.79 -7.32
C LEU A 29 2.28 4.16 -8.10
N PRO A 30 3.34 4.92 -8.44
CA PRO A 30 4.46 4.40 -9.20
C PRO A 30 5.36 3.48 -8.36
N VAL A 31 6.16 2.67 -9.04
CA VAL A 31 7.32 1.98 -8.44
C VAL A 31 8.19 2.98 -7.69
N GLY A 32 8.71 2.60 -6.53
CA GLY A 32 9.53 3.48 -5.71
C GLY A 32 8.74 4.34 -4.72
N THR A 33 7.41 4.31 -4.77
CA THR A 33 6.57 4.99 -3.75
C THR A 33 6.77 4.33 -2.39
N VAL A 34 7.05 5.15 -1.37
CA VAL A 34 7.04 4.71 0.03
C VAL A 34 5.60 4.63 0.50
N VAL A 35 5.22 3.48 1.04
CA VAL A 35 3.87 3.21 1.55
C VAL A 35 3.95 2.77 3.01
N THR A 36 2.88 3.04 3.76
CA THR A 36 2.69 2.60 5.15
C THR A 36 1.60 1.54 5.19
N VAL A 37 1.83 0.40 5.85
CA VAL A 37 0.79 -0.61 6.07
C VAL A 37 -0.23 -0.07 7.08
N VAL A 38 -1.50 0.00 6.70
CA VAL A 38 -2.59 0.43 7.58
C VAL A 38 -3.48 -0.72 8.03
N LEU A 39 -3.50 -1.82 7.28
CA LEU A 39 -4.24 -3.03 7.64
C LEU A 39 -3.56 -4.28 7.09
N VAL A 40 -3.56 -5.35 7.88
CA VAL A 40 -3.09 -6.68 7.47
C VAL A 40 -4.29 -7.59 7.23
N PHE A 41 -4.41 -8.16 6.03
CA PHE A 41 -5.49 -9.10 5.71
C PHE A 41 -5.07 -10.55 5.94
N GLY A 42 -5.89 -11.31 6.67
CA GLY A 42 -5.68 -12.75 6.93
C GLY A 42 -4.97 -13.04 8.25
N ASP A 43 -4.23 -14.15 8.32
CA ASP A 43 -3.41 -14.49 9.48
C ASP A 43 -2.20 -13.54 9.55
N PRO A 44 -2.00 -12.80 10.65
CA PRO A 44 -0.86 -11.90 10.80
C PRO A 44 0.52 -12.57 10.68
N ASN A 45 0.62 -13.89 10.84
CA ASN A 45 1.86 -14.65 10.63
C ASN A 45 2.04 -15.10 9.18
N VAL A 46 0.95 -15.15 8.41
CA VAL A 46 0.92 -15.53 6.99
C VAL A 46 -0.09 -14.64 6.24
N PRO A 47 0.20 -13.33 6.06
CA PRO A 47 -0.77 -12.41 5.48
C PRO A 47 -1.11 -12.77 4.04
N ALA A 48 -2.37 -12.53 3.64
CA ALA A 48 -2.80 -12.65 2.26
C ALA A 48 -2.51 -11.36 1.46
N ALA A 49 -2.72 -10.22 2.09
CA ALA A 49 -2.58 -8.90 1.50
C ALA A 49 -2.36 -7.83 2.59
N TYR A 50 -1.97 -6.64 2.14
CA TYR A 50 -1.87 -5.46 2.99
C TYR A 50 -2.67 -4.32 2.35
N GLU A 51 -3.42 -3.59 3.17
CA GLU A 51 -3.86 -2.25 2.79
C GLU A 51 -2.74 -1.27 3.14
N VAL A 52 -2.40 -0.40 2.21
CA VAL A 52 -1.31 0.55 2.36
C VAL A 52 -1.76 1.96 2.01
N GLU A 53 -1.23 2.93 2.75
CA GLU A 53 -1.42 4.35 2.51
C GLU A 53 -0.14 4.96 1.91
N ALA A 54 -0.30 5.85 0.94
CA ALA A 54 0.78 6.72 0.50
C ALA A 54 0.29 8.13 0.20
N PHE A 55 1.17 9.09 0.47
CA PHE A 55 1.06 10.44 -0.05
C PHE A 55 1.53 10.47 -1.51
N PHE A 56 0.74 11.06 -2.40
CA PHE A 56 1.05 11.24 -3.81
C PHE A 56 1.33 12.72 -4.12
N PRO A 57 2.61 13.15 -4.16
CA PRO A 57 2.97 14.57 -4.18
C PRO A 57 2.50 15.32 -5.42
N LYS A 58 2.33 14.62 -6.55
CA LYS A 58 1.93 15.24 -7.82
C LYS A 58 0.54 15.87 -7.74
N GLU A 59 -0.34 15.31 -6.89
CA GLU A 59 -1.72 15.76 -6.76
C GLU A 59 -2.05 16.24 -5.35
N ASP A 60 -1.09 16.22 -4.44
CA ASP A 60 -1.25 16.63 -3.03
C ASP A 60 -2.38 15.87 -2.31
N VAL A 61 -2.40 14.55 -2.49
CA VAL A 61 -3.43 13.67 -1.93
C VAL A 61 -2.84 12.46 -1.22
N TYR A 62 -3.62 11.88 -0.30
CA TYR A 62 -3.36 10.54 0.23
C TYR A 62 -4.23 9.52 -0.50
N ALA A 63 -3.68 8.33 -0.76
CA ALA A 63 -4.40 7.25 -1.41
C ALA A 63 -4.15 5.90 -0.71
N LEU A 64 -5.19 5.05 -0.74
CA LEU A 64 -5.16 3.68 -0.22
C LEU A 64 -5.05 2.68 -1.36
N ALA A 65 -4.23 1.66 -1.20
CA ALA A 65 -4.07 0.57 -2.14
C ALA A 65 -4.05 -0.78 -1.44
N THR A 66 -4.51 -1.82 -2.13
CA THR A 66 -4.36 -3.21 -1.69
C THR A 66 -3.21 -3.85 -2.46
N VAL A 67 -2.25 -4.41 -1.74
CA VAL A 67 -1.14 -5.18 -2.33
C VAL A 67 -1.16 -6.60 -1.84
N GLU A 68 -0.81 -7.56 -2.70
CA GLU A 68 -0.71 -8.95 -2.26
C GLU A 68 0.55 -9.13 -1.42
N ALA A 69 0.49 -9.99 -0.40
CA ALA A 69 1.63 -10.20 0.48
C ALA A 69 2.86 -10.73 -0.27
N ARG A 70 2.65 -11.43 -1.40
CA ARG A 70 3.73 -11.94 -2.25
C ARG A 70 4.55 -10.85 -2.96
N ASP A 71 3.98 -9.65 -3.07
CA ASP A 71 4.61 -8.51 -3.75
C ASP A 71 5.41 -7.63 -2.79
N VAL A 72 5.34 -7.94 -1.48
CA VAL A 72 6.00 -7.20 -0.39
C VAL A 72 7.20 -8.02 0.09
N GLY A 73 8.41 -7.55 -0.20
CA GLY A 73 9.66 -8.23 0.15
C GLY A 73 10.78 -7.95 -0.82
#